data_AF-R6HSV7-F1
#
_entry.id   AF-R6HSV7-F1
#
_cell.length_a   1.000
_cell.length_b   1.000
_cell.length_c   1.000
_cell.angle_alpha   90.00
_cell.angle_beta   90.00
_cell.angle_gamma   90.00
#
_symmetry.space_group_name_H-M   'P 1'
#
loop_
_entity.id
_entity.type
_entity.pdbx_description
1 polymer ?
#
loop_
_entity_poly.entity_id
_entity_poly.type
_entity_poly.pdbx_seq_one_letter_code
_entity_poly.pdbx_strand_id
1 'polypeptide(L)'
;MEDLIIEQDIEKYPYLKELAKYTIFTSKEDVEKLKNGDKINIDNQNVSIEFLKRILNNDLYFEYALKYFKGDINTFQVTYIINGDTGSLVHYKKNTIIKAIEHLVSSGQIILNQVEQERLNRLRNSISFKIFLEELKEDNYNINIDGTEYSIPVEQIISFMQLPNDQFDNLCSNVEIQEINGVKRENFIYAAFNFFRENEILEEYLLPDIIVNHYNGIKSLQKIDLQAINKHLETTDTLYQNVQIDNDLENKIFCGLPKDSTLLEKAIYIYIKMCKLLTYDEEYYAVNQKGYAAIKHKDTEHVSAVTLENNRVVCYEFNLIYTKLLDKIGIHFSSNYKSLFDEDYGSVHVSLDFRAGKFLVTADSVTSILLGDIAQAKLNQPLIGIKCINRNLQTQQEFKESLSRMYQLIASQEKKLTKSSQVEHTQTLDELLDEYSKSTDNIQEISLNERLAILIDKVNSTEMVGIDSLSYIIQLEKILFTPEQIGKNIAFTIVRNNIPIDDSKIAMASAIFTLNEQGFQEKPNQNIYYYFNPNSKLISITKEELQNRFNDKVFEYILEKDPRIPGINENGELKK
;
A
#
# COMPACT_ATOMS: atom_id res chain seq x y z
N MET A 1 -32.61 -41.76 -23.76
CA MET A 1 -31.55 -41.84 -24.80
C MET A 1 -30.28 -41.18 -24.28
N GLU A 2 -30.38 -40.05 -23.57
CA GLU A 2 -29.23 -39.41 -22.89
C GLU A 2 -28.64 -40.23 -21.73
N ASP A 3 -29.45 -40.89 -20.89
CA ASP A 3 -28.92 -41.74 -19.80
C ASP A 3 -27.99 -42.86 -20.30
N LEU A 4 -28.34 -43.45 -21.44
CA LEU A 4 -27.54 -44.48 -22.13
C LEU A 4 -26.21 -43.91 -22.67
N ILE A 5 -26.12 -42.61 -22.95
CA ILE A 5 -24.90 -41.95 -23.42
C ILE A 5 -23.98 -41.63 -22.23
N ILE A 6 -24.55 -41.18 -21.11
CA ILE A 6 -23.79 -40.89 -19.88
C ILE A 6 -23.13 -42.16 -19.33
N GLU A 7 -23.87 -43.28 -19.24
CA GLU A 7 -23.30 -44.56 -18.79
C GLU A 7 -22.16 -45.04 -19.70
N GLN A 8 -22.34 -44.93 -21.03
CA GLN A 8 -21.31 -45.27 -22.01
C GLN A 8 -20.06 -44.39 -21.89
N ASP A 9 -20.23 -43.08 -21.68
CA ASP A 9 -19.10 -42.16 -21.50
C ASP A 9 -18.36 -42.43 -20.18
N ILE A 10 -19.07 -42.72 -19.10
CA ILE A 10 -18.46 -43.11 -17.82
C ILE A 10 -17.69 -44.44 -17.94
N GLU A 11 -18.21 -45.40 -18.71
CA GLU A 11 -17.49 -46.65 -18.99
C GLU A 11 -16.25 -46.44 -19.86
N LYS A 12 -16.34 -45.53 -20.84
CA LYS A 12 -15.25 -45.19 -21.76
C LYS A 12 -14.12 -44.41 -21.09
N TYR A 13 -14.42 -43.57 -20.11
CA TYR A 13 -13.44 -42.72 -19.42
C TYR A 13 -13.39 -43.06 -17.91
N PRO A 14 -12.49 -43.96 -17.47
CA PRO A 14 -12.49 -44.50 -16.10
C PRO A 14 -12.42 -43.48 -14.97
N TYR A 15 -11.77 -42.33 -15.18
CA TYR A 15 -11.68 -41.27 -14.17
C TYR A 15 -13.05 -40.61 -13.88
N LEU A 16 -13.99 -40.65 -14.83
CA LEU A 16 -15.37 -40.19 -14.62
C LEU A 16 -16.11 -41.09 -13.62
N LYS A 17 -15.74 -42.37 -13.47
CA LYS A 17 -16.30 -43.25 -12.42
C LYS A 17 -15.92 -42.79 -11.02
N GLU A 18 -14.70 -42.28 -10.87
CA GLU A 18 -14.25 -41.71 -9.60
C GLU A 18 -14.97 -40.38 -9.31
N LEU A 19 -15.12 -39.52 -10.32
CA LEU A 19 -15.90 -38.28 -10.22
C LEU A 19 -17.38 -38.54 -9.89
N ALA A 20 -17.97 -39.60 -10.46
CA ALA A 20 -19.34 -39.98 -10.21
C ALA A 20 -19.62 -40.30 -8.73
N LYS A 21 -18.61 -40.50 -7.87
CA LYS A 21 -18.83 -40.69 -6.42
C LYS A 21 -19.41 -39.45 -5.75
N TYR A 22 -19.12 -38.26 -6.29
CA TYR A 22 -19.54 -36.97 -5.72
C TYR A 22 -20.19 -36.02 -6.73
N THR A 23 -20.34 -36.47 -7.97
CA THR A 23 -20.91 -35.69 -9.08
C THR A 23 -22.09 -36.42 -9.71
N ILE A 24 -23.21 -35.72 -9.84
CA ILE A 24 -24.32 -36.15 -10.69
C ILE A 24 -24.04 -35.68 -12.12
N PHE A 25 -23.88 -36.63 -13.03
CA PHE A 25 -23.82 -36.35 -14.47
C PHE A 25 -25.24 -36.30 -15.04
N THR A 26 -25.54 -35.21 -15.75
CA THR A 26 -26.83 -34.95 -16.40
C THR A 26 -26.60 -34.33 -17.79
N SER A 27 -27.66 -34.01 -18.53
CA SER A 27 -27.54 -33.41 -19.86
C SER A 27 -27.10 -31.94 -19.80
N LYS A 28 -26.52 -31.45 -20.90
CA LYS A 28 -26.08 -30.05 -21.01
C LYS A 28 -27.24 -29.08 -20.78
N GLU A 29 -28.40 -29.36 -21.38
CA GLU A 29 -29.60 -28.53 -21.22
C GLU A 29 -30.05 -28.47 -19.77
N ASP A 30 -29.90 -29.57 -19.03
CA ASP A 30 -30.29 -29.64 -17.63
C ASP A 30 -29.39 -28.79 -16.73
N VAL A 31 -28.07 -28.85 -16.94
CA VAL A 31 -27.13 -27.95 -16.24
C VAL A 31 -27.38 -26.49 -16.59
N GLU A 32 -27.68 -26.18 -17.85
CA GLU A 32 -28.02 -24.82 -18.27
C GLU A 32 -29.30 -24.31 -17.61
N LYS A 33 -30.32 -25.15 -17.41
CA LYS A 33 -31.52 -24.81 -16.61
C LYS A 33 -31.16 -24.50 -15.17
N LEU A 34 -30.32 -25.32 -14.54
CA LEU A 34 -29.85 -25.07 -13.17
C LEU A 34 -29.08 -23.75 -13.06
N LYS A 35 -28.27 -23.40 -14.06
CA LYS A 35 -27.45 -22.18 -14.04
C LYS A 35 -28.19 -20.91 -14.45
N ASN A 36 -29.14 -21.00 -15.37
CA ASN A 36 -29.80 -19.83 -15.97
C ASN A 36 -31.21 -19.57 -15.42
N GLY A 37 -31.76 -20.52 -14.63
CA GLY A 37 -33.04 -20.34 -13.95
C GLY A 37 -33.00 -19.34 -12.80
N ASP A 38 -34.14 -19.21 -12.10
CA ASP A 38 -34.30 -18.29 -10.98
C ASP A 38 -33.28 -18.54 -9.87
N LYS A 39 -32.79 -17.45 -9.28
CA LYS A 39 -31.77 -17.49 -8.24
C LYS A 39 -32.17 -16.66 -7.04
N ILE A 40 -31.68 -17.09 -5.89
CA ILE A 40 -31.72 -16.35 -4.64
C ILE A 40 -30.30 -15.94 -4.25
N ASN A 41 -30.13 -14.71 -3.76
CA ASN A 41 -28.85 -14.25 -3.24
C ASN A 41 -28.74 -14.56 -1.74
N ILE A 42 -27.74 -15.36 -1.35
CA ILE A 42 -27.41 -15.67 0.05
C ILE A 42 -25.93 -15.40 0.25
N ASP A 43 -25.57 -14.53 1.19
CA ASP A 43 -24.19 -14.21 1.54
C ASP A 43 -23.32 -13.87 0.29
N ASN A 44 -23.87 -13.07 -0.64
CA ASN A 44 -23.30 -12.68 -1.93
C ASN A 44 -23.12 -13.81 -2.96
N GLN A 45 -23.72 -14.99 -2.75
CA GLN A 45 -23.78 -16.07 -3.72
C GLN A 45 -25.17 -16.20 -4.34
N ASN A 46 -25.24 -16.25 -5.67
CA ASN A 46 -26.49 -16.49 -6.39
C ASN A 46 -26.75 -17.99 -6.50
N VAL A 47 -27.66 -18.50 -5.67
CA VAL A 47 -28.01 -19.91 -5.55
C VAL A 47 -29.21 -20.25 -6.43
N SER A 48 -29.08 -21.31 -7.23
CA SER A 48 -30.14 -21.80 -8.12
C SER A 48 -31.33 -22.37 -7.33
N ILE A 49 -32.52 -21.79 -7.52
CA ILE A 49 -33.75 -22.27 -6.85
C ILE A 49 -34.10 -23.68 -7.34
N GLU A 50 -33.89 -23.98 -8.62
CA GLU A 50 -34.16 -25.29 -9.20
C GLU A 50 -33.26 -26.37 -8.60
N PHE A 51 -31.97 -26.08 -8.39
CA PHE A 51 -31.05 -26.99 -7.73
C PHE A 51 -31.52 -27.34 -6.30
N LEU A 52 -31.94 -26.33 -5.54
CA LEU A 52 -32.44 -26.51 -4.17
C LEU A 52 -33.73 -27.35 -4.14
N LYS A 53 -34.66 -27.11 -5.08
CA LYS A 53 -35.87 -27.92 -5.22
C LYS A 53 -35.53 -29.38 -5.48
N ARG A 54 -34.56 -29.66 -6.36
CA ARG A 54 -34.12 -31.02 -6.68
C ARG A 54 -33.52 -31.75 -5.49
N ILE A 55 -32.73 -31.08 -4.66
CA ILE A 55 -32.23 -31.66 -3.41
C ILE A 55 -33.38 -32.20 -2.55
N LEU A 56 -34.52 -31.50 -2.51
CA LEU A 56 -35.65 -31.89 -1.68
C LEU A 56 -36.60 -32.88 -2.36
N ASN A 57 -36.82 -32.78 -3.68
CA ASN A 57 -37.85 -33.55 -4.37
C ASN A 57 -37.33 -34.73 -5.22
N ASN A 58 -36.02 -34.83 -5.47
CA ASN A 58 -35.42 -35.90 -6.26
C ASN A 58 -34.54 -36.80 -5.38
N ASP A 59 -34.81 -38.10 -5.41
CA ASP A 59 -34.13 -39.10 -4.56
C ASP A 59 -32.62 -39.14 -4.80
N LEU A 60 -32.18 -39.08 -6.06
CA LEU A 60 -30.76 -39.10 -6.40
C LEU A 60 -30.03 -37.87 -5.85
N TYR A 61 -30.61 -36.68 -6.06
CA TYR A 61 -30.03 -35.43 -5.54
C TYR A 61 -29.99 -35.42 -4.02
N PHE A 62 -31.07 -35.88 -3.36
CA PHE A 62 -31.12 -35.98 -1.91
C PHE A 62 -30.04 -36.90 -1.34
N GLU A 63 -29.82 -38.07 -1.94
CA GLU A 63 -28.80 -39.02 -1.48
C GLU A 63 -27.37 -38.46 -1.60
N TYR A 64 -27.04 -37.77 -2.69
CA TYR A 64 -25.75 -37.09 -2.81
C TYR A 64 -25.60 -35.94 -1.82
N ALA A 65 -26.65 -35.12 -1.66
CA ALA A 65 -26.66 -34.06 -0.67
C ALA A 65 -26.48 -34.64 0.75
N LEU A 66 -27.16 -35.74 1.09
CA LEU A 66 -27.05 -36.35 2.41
C LEU A 66 -25.65 -36.90 2.68
N LYS A 67 -25.03 -37.58 1.70
CA LYS A 67 -23.64 -38.03 1.79
C LYS A 67 -22.68 -36.86 2.00
N TYR A 68 -22.85 -35.79 1.22
CA TYR A 68 -22.03 -34.58 1.36
C TYR A 68 -22.18 -33.98 2.75
N PHE A 69 -23.41 -33.80 3.22
CA PHE A 69 -23.70 -33.22 4.53
C PHE A 69 -23.19 -34.06 5.70
N LYS A 70 -23.14 -35.38 5.58
CA LYS A 70 -22.55 -36.29 6.56
C LYS A 70 -21.02 -36.40 6.49
N GLY A 71 -20.39 -35.81 5.48
CA GLY A 71 -18.95 -35.92 5.26
C GLY A 71 -18.50 -37.22 4.57
N ASP A 72 -19.44 -38.03 4.06
CA ASP A 72 -19.12 -39.25 3.30
C ASP A 72 -18.43 -38.91 1.95
N ILE A 73 -18.72 -37.72 1.43
CA ILE A 73 -18.05 -37.12 0.26
C ILE A 73 -17.71 -35.66 0.57
N ASN A 74 -16.62 -35.16 -0.01
CA ASN A 74 -16.10 -33.82 0.26
C ASN A 74 -16.78 -32.70 -0.54
N THR A 75 -17.52 -33.03 -1.59
CA THR A 75 -18.23 -32.07 -2.44
C THR A 75 -19.50 -32.70 -2.98
N PHE A 76 -20.46 -31.87 -3.39
CA PHE A 76 -21.62 -32.30 -4.17
C PHE A 76 -21.76 -31.43 -5.42
N GLN A 77 -21.66 -32.04 -6.60
CA GLN A 77 -21.62 -31.32 -7.88
C GLN A 77 -22.63 -31.88 -8.89
N VAL A 78 -23.11 -31.03 -9.78
CA VAL A 78 -23.91 -31.41 -10.95
C VAL A 78 -23.25 -30.84 -12.21
N THR A 79 -22.99 -31.70 -13.19
CA THR A 79 -22.36 -31.32 -14.46
C THR A 79 -22.82 -32.22 -15.62
N TYR A 80 -22.35 -31.94 -16.82
CA TYR A 80 -22.53 -32.78 -18.01
C TYR A 80 -21.17 -33.24 -18.56
N ILE A 81 -21.16 -34.30 -19.35
CA ILE A 81 -19.95 -34.80 -20.01
C ILE A 81 -19.88 -34.21 -21.42
N ILE A 82 -18.71 -33.71 -21.81
CA ILE A 82 -18.43 -33.23 -23.17
C ILE A 82 -17.08 -33.75 -23.65
N ASN A 83 -17.08 -34.57 -24.70
CA ASN A 83 -15.87 -35.14 -25.30
C ASN A 83 -14.94 -35.87 -24.31
N GLY A 84 -15.50 -36.49 -23.28
CA GLY A 84 -14.73 -37.14 -22.22
C GLY A 84 -14.06 -36.18 -21.25
N ASP A 85 -14.65 -34.99 -21.05
CA ASP A 85 -14.34 -34.04 -19.98
C ASP A 85 -15.64 -33.51 -19.33
N THR A 86 -15.53 -32.75 -18.24
CA THR A 86 -16.66 -32.11 -17.54
C THR A 86 -17.00 -30.75 -18.13
N GLY A 87 -18.30 -30.48 -18.25
CA GLY A 87 -18.82 -29.19 -18.69
C GLY A 87 -18.91 -28.16 -17.57
N SER A 88 -19.89 -27.26 -17.69
CA SER A 88 -20.21 -26.34 -16.60
C SER A 88 -20.66 -27.09 -15.34
N LEU A 89 -20.34 -26.52 -14.18
CA LEU A 89 -20.61 -27.12 -12.87
C LEU A 89 -21.55 -26.26 -12.01
N VAL A 90 -22.37 -26.94 -11.22
CA VAL A 90 -23.24 -26.36 -10.19
C VAL A 90 -22.92 -27.05 -8.86
N HIS A 91 -22.52 -26.27 -7.85
CA HIS A 91 -22.27 -26.73 -6.49
C HIS A 91 -22.41 -25.55 -5.52
N TYR A 92 -22.72 -25.85 -4.26
CA TYR A 92 -22.82 -24.85 -3.19
C TYR A 92 -22.39 -25.48 -1.87
N LYS A 93 -21.95 -24.64 -0.92
CA LYS A 93 -21.58 -25.05 0.44
C LYS A 93 -22.80 -25.45 1.25
N LYS A 94 -22.61 -26.31 2.26
CA LYS A 94 -23.70 -26.90 3.07
C LYS A 94 -24.58 -25.84 3.73
N ASN A 95 -23.96 -24.87 4.42
CA ASN A 95 -24.68 -23.79 5.10
C ASN A 95 -25.49 -22.94 4.09
N THR A 96 -24.90 -22.61 2.94
CA THR A 96 -25.55 -21.85 1.87
C THR A 96 -26.80 -22.56 1.35
N ILE A 97 -26.75 -23.88 1.16
CA ILE A 97 -27.91 -24.68 0.74
C ILE A 97 -29.05 -24.56 1.76
N ILE A 98 -28.76 -24.75 3.05
CA ILE A 98 -29.79 -24.70 4.10
C ILE A 98 -30.38 -23.30 4.23
N LYS A 99 -29.54 -22.26 4.36
CA LYS A 99 -29.99 -20.87 4.44
C LYS A 99 -30.86 -20.46 3.26
N ALA A 100 -30.48 -20.88 2.05
CA ALA A 100 -31.26 -20.58 0.84
C ALA A 100 -32.64 -21.24 0.88
N ILE A 101 -32.71 -22.53 1.24
CA ILE A 101 -34.00 -23.24 1.38
C ILE A 101 -34.85 -22.58 2.46
N GLU A 102 -34.31 -22.32 3.65
CA GLU A 102 -35.05 -21.70 4.75
C GLU A 102 -35.57 -20.30 4.40
N HIS A 103 -34.78 -19.51 3.66
CA HIS A 103 -35.24 -18.22 3.14
C HIS A 103 -36.41 -18.39 2.17
N LEU A 104 -36.32 -19.32 1.22
CA LEU A 104 -37.40 -19.57 0.26
C LEU A 104 -38.70 -20.05 0.95
N VAL A 105 -38.58 -20.86 2.00
CA VAL A 105 -39.72 -21.32 2.81
C VAL A 105 -40.33 -20.15 3.59
N SER A 106 -39.50 -19.38 4.31
CA SER A 106 -39.98 -18.27 5.14
C SER A 106 -40.59 -17.12 4.32
N SER A 107 -40.10 -16.89 3.10
CA SER A 107 -40.66 -15.91 2.16
C SER A 107 -41.88 -16.42 1.38
N GLY A 108 -42.29 -17.68 1.58
CA GLY A 108 -43.43 -18.29 0.88
C GLY A 108 -43.19 -18.58 -0.60
N GLN A 109 -41.95 -18.50 -1.08
CA GLN A 109 -41.60 -18.81 -2.47
C GLN A 109 -41.61 -20.32 -2.76
N ILE A 110 -41.40 -21.15 -1.75
CA ILE A 110 -41.64 -22.60 -1.81
C ILE A 110 -42.48 -23.05 -0.63
N ILE A 111 -43.36 -24.02 -0.85
CA ILE A 111 -44.15 -24.67 0.20
C ILE A 111 -43.74 -26.13 0.20
N LEU A 112 -43.17 -26.59 1.32
CA LEU A 112 -42.68 -27.95 1.45
C LEU A 112 -43.82 -28.89 1.85
N ASN A 113 -43.87 -30.04 1.20
CA ASN A 113 -44.67 -31.16 1.67
C ASN A 113 -43.97 -31.88 2.85
N GLN A 114 -44.64 -32.86 3.46
CA GLN A 114 -44.09 -33.57 4.63
C GLN A 114 -42.73 -34.25 4.34
N VAL A 115 -42.58 -34.89 3.17
CA VAL A 115 -41.34 -35.58 2.79
C VAL A 115 -40.20 -34.58 2.59
N GLU A 116 -40.46 -33.48 1.90
CA GLU A 116 -39.49 -32.40 1.67
C GLU A 116 -39.07 -31.74 2.99
N GLN A 117 -40.01 -31.56 3.92
CA GLN A 117 -39.74 -31.04 5.25
C GLN A 117 -38.86 -32.00 6.07
N GLU A 118 -39.13 -33.31 6.00
CA GLU A 118 -38.30 -34.33 6.65
C GLU A 118 -36.88 -34.36 6.06
N ARG A 119 -36.74 -34.23 4.73
CA ARG A 119 -35.45 -34.13 4.04
C ARG A 119 -34.66 -32.91 4.46
N LEU A 120 -35.28 -31.74 4.48
CA LEU A 120 -34.64 -30.51 4.96
C LEU A 120 -34.18 -30.67 6.41
N ASN A 121 -35.03 -31.20 7.29
CA ASN A 121 -34.68 -31.40 8.70
C ASN A 121 -33.48 -32.36 8.86
N ARG A 122 -33.38 -33.42 8.04
CA ARG A 122 -32.23 -34.34 8.06
C ARG A 122 -30.93 -33.63 7.69
N LEU A 123 -30.92 -32.89 6.58
CA LEU A 123 -29.75 -32.14 6.12
C LEU A 123 -29.36 -31.04 7.13
N ARG A 124 -30.34 -30.30 7.65
CA ARG A 124 -30.11 -29.27 8.67
C ARG A 124 -29.49 -29.86 9.94
N ASN A 125 -30.00 -30.99 10.42
CA ASN A 125 -29.52 -31.61 11.65
C ASN A 125 -28.07 -32.12 11.51
N SER A 126 -27.67 -32.62 10.34
CA SER A 126 -26.30 -33.12 10.11
C SER A 126 -25.22 -32.04 10.13
N ILE A 127 -25.58 -30.76 10.00
CA ILE A 127 -24.62 -29.64 10.08
C ILE A 127 -24.95 -28.69 11.24
N SER A 128 -25.78 -29.12 12.18
CA SER A 128 -26.21 -28.28 13.29
C SER A 128 -25.03 -27.94 14.21
N PHE A 129 -25.15 -26.83 14.95
CA PHE A 129 -24.16 -26.46 15.97
C PHE A 129 -23.91 -27.57 17.00
N LYS A 130 -24.92 -28.41 17.28
CA LYS A 130 -24.75 -29.57 18.15
C LYS A 130 -23.77 -30.60 17.55
N ILE A 131 -23.90 -30.90 16.26
CA ILE A 131 -22.97 -31.82 15.57
C ILE A 131 -21.56 -31.22 15.56
N PHE A 132 -21.43 -29.94 15.26
CA PHE A 132 -20.16 -29.21 15.34
C PHE A 132 -19.47 -29.39 16.70
N LEU A 133 -20.22 -29.24 17.81
CA LEU A 133 -19.69 -29.45 19.16
C LEU A 133 -19.32 -30.92 19.40
N GLU A 134 -20.13 -31.88 18.96
CA GLU A 134 -19.88 -33.31 19.17
C GLU A 134 -18.63 -33.80 18.43
N GLU A 135 -18.38 -33.28 17.22
CA GLU A 135 -17.25 -33.66 16.38
C GLU A 135 -15.92 -33.09 16.86
N LEU A 136 -15.90 -31.88 17.43
CA LEU A 136 -14.66 -31.12 17.65
C LEU A 136 -14.33 -30.87 19.13
N LYS A 137 -15.17 -31.30 20.07
CA LYS A 137 -14.99 -31.02 21.52
C LYS A 137 -13.68 -31.55 22.12
N GLU A 138 -13.11 -32.65 21.61
CA GLU A 138 -11.90 -33.28 22.18
C GLU A 138 -10.62 -32.89 21.41
N ASP A 139 -10.76 -32.08 20.36
CA ASP A 139 -9.67 -31.73 19.48
C ASP A 139 -8.82 -30.57 20.03
N ASN A 140 -7.58 -30.53 19.57
CA ASN A 140 -6.68 -29.40 19.74
C ASN A 140 -6.41 -28.78 18.37
N TYR A 141 -6.48 -27.45 18.30
CA TYR A 141 -6.04 -26.70 17.14
C TYR A 141 -4.56 -26.34 17.27
N ASN A 142 -3.75 -26.86 16.36
CA ASN A 142 -2.32 -26.59 16.30
C ASN A 142 -2.05 -25.45 15.31
N ILE A 143 -1.31 -24.43 15.75
CA ILE A 143 -0.98 -23.27 14.92
C ILE A 143 0.37 -22.67 15.30
N ASN A 144 1.15 -22.29 14.29
CA ASN A 144 2.37 -21.51 14.47
C ASN A 144 2.06 -20.00 14.42
N ILE A 145 2.44 -19.28 15.48
CA ILE A 145 2.26 -17.84 15.61
C ILE A 145 3.59 -17.22 16.02
N ASP A 146 4.14 -16.38 15.12
CA ASP A 146 5.43 -15.71 15.23
C ASP A 146 6.56 -16.69 15.60
N GLY A 147 6.57 -17.88 14.99
CA GLY A 147 7.56 -18.93 15.23
C GLY A 147 7.28 -19.80 16.46
N THR A 148 6.24 -19.50 17.24
CA THR A 148 5.85 -20.30 18.41
C THR A 148 4.70 -21.23 18.05
N GLU A 149 4.88 -22.53 18.31
CA GLU A 149 3.82 -23.54 18.15
C GLU A 149 2.85 -23.50 19.34
N TYR A 150 1.56 -23.35 19.04
CA TYR A 150 0.47 -23.41 20.01
C TYR A 150 -0.39 -24.64 19.75
N SER A 151 -0.84 -25.29 20.82
CA SER A 151 -1.86 -26.33 20.81
C SER A 151 -2.99 -25.89 21.73
N ILE A 152 -4.10 -25.42 21.15
CA ILE A 152 -5.21 -24.83 21.90
C ILE A 152 -6.41 -25.77 21.85
N PRO A 153 -7.00 -26.16 22.99
CA PRO A 153 -8.22 -26.95 23.01
C PRO A 153 -9.35 -26.23 22.27
N VAL A 154 -9.99 -26.91 21.32
CA VAL A 154 -11.05 -26.33 20.48
C VAL A 154 -12.24 -25.88 21.35
N GLU A 155 -12.53 -26.58 22.44
CA GLU A 155 -13.54 -26.17 23.42
C GLU A 155 -13.31 -24.75 23.96
N GLN A 156 -12.06 -24.34 24.18
CA GLN A 156 -11.74 -22.99 24.64
C GLN A 156 -11.98 -21.95 23.55
N ILE A 157 -11.64 -22.27 22.30
CA ILE A 157 -11.90 -21.40 21.14
C ILE A 157 -13.40 -21.19 20.99
N ILE A 158 -14.19 -22.27 21.04
CA ILE A 158 -15.65 -22.20 20.90
C ILE A 158 -16.25 -21.41 22.06
N SER A 159 -15.84 -21.70 23.29
CA SER A 159 -16.31 -20.99 24.49
C SER A 159 -16.06 -19.49 24.41
N PHE A 160 -14.88 -19.09 23.92
CA PHE A 160 -14.54 -17.69 23.68
C PHE A 160 -15.47 -17.04 22.65
N MET A 161 -15.75 -17.71 21.54
CA MET A 161 -16.63 -17.19 20.48
C MET A 161 -18.11 -17.13 20.89
N GLN A 162 -18.50 -17.82 21.97
CA GLN A 162 -19.86 -17.81 22.53
C GLN A 162 -20.06 -16.79 23.66
N LEU A 163 -19.00 -16.10 24.10
CA LEU A 163 -19.10 -15.11 25.17
C LEU A 163 -20.15 -14.04 24.86
N PRO A 164 -20.85 -13.46 25.85
CA PRO A 164 -21.68 -12.28 25.60
C PRO A 164 -20.88 -11.13 24.97
N ASN A 165 -21.51 -10.34 24.10
CA ASN A 165 -20.86 -9.27 23.32
C ASN A 165 -19.96 -8.37 24.18
N ASP A 166 -20.43 -7.90 25.34
CA ASP A 166 -19.65 -7.01 26.21
C ASP A 166 -18.35 -7.67 26.73
N GLN A 167 -18.40 -8.97 27.04
CA GLN A 167 -17.24 -9.71 27.51
C GLN A 167 -16.25 -9.96 26.37
N PHE A 168 -16.76 -10.36 25.20
CA PHE A 168 -15.97 -10.55 24.00
C PHE A 168 -15.28 -9.26 23.56
N ASP A 169 -16.00 -8.14 23.55
CA ASP A 169 -15.49 -6.84 23.14
C ASP A 169 -14.45 -6.31 24.12
N ASN A 170 -14.65 -6.52 25.43
CA ASN A 170 -13.64 -6.21 26.44
C ASN A 170 -12.37 -7.05 26.21
N LEU A 171 -12.49 -8.36 25.93
CA LEU A 171 -11.33 -9.20 25.63
C LEU A 171 -10.59 -8.78 24.35
N CYS A 172 -11.30 -8.26 23.33
CA CYS A 172 -10.65 -7.80 22.10
C CYS A 172 -9.96 -6.44 22.25
N SER A 173 -10.57 -5.51 22.99
CA SER A 173 -10.15 -4.10 23.00
C SER A 173 -9.31 -3.70 24.22
N ASN A 174 -9.45 -4.37 25.36
CA ASN A 174 -8.81 -3.97 26.61
C ASN A 174 -7.34 -4.40 26.68
N VAL A 175 -6.43 -3.45 26.49
CA VAL A 175 -4.97 -3.66 26.45
C VAL A 175 -4.36 -4.14 27.77
N GLU A 176 -5.07 -3.99 28.90
CA GLU A 176 -4.60 -4.50 30.20
C GLU A 176 -4.69 -6.02 30.29
N ILE A 177 -5.50 -6.66 29.43
CA ILE A 177 -5.62 -8.12 29.37
C ILE A 177 -4.45 -8.66 28.54
N GLN A 178 -3.48 -9.26 29.21
CA GLN A 178 -2.27 -9.76 28.53
C GLN A 178 -2.45 -11.17 27.95
N GLU A 179 -3.28 -12.00 28.58
CA GLU A 179 -3.45 -13.41 28.24
C GLU A 179 -4.91 -13.86 28.30
N ILE A 180 -5.25 -14.84 27.46
CA ILE A 180 -6.50 -15.60 27.47
C ILE A 180 -6.10 -17.07 27.54
N ASN A 181 -6.54 -17.77 28.59
CA ASN A 181 -6.24 -19.19 28.81
C ASN A 181 -4.74 -19.54 28.76
N GLY A 182 -3.88 -18.67 29.29
CA GLY A 182 -2.42 -18.86 29.30
C GLY A 182 -1.73 -18.65 27.94
N VAL A 183 -2.45 -18.14 26.95
CA VAL A 183 -1.92 -17.72 25.65
C VAL A 183 -2.01 -16.21 25.58
N LYS A 184 -0.97 -15.54 25.05
CA LYS A 184 -1.00 -14.10 24.80
C LYS A 184 -2.29 -13.70 24.06
N ARG A 185 -2.98 -12.66 24.55
CA ARG A 185 -4.32 -12.25 24.11
C ARG A 185 -4.46 -12.23 22.58
N GLU A 186 -3.57 -11.50 21.90
CA GLU A 186 -3.62 -11.37 20.44
C GLU A 186 -3.44 -12.72 19.73
N ASN A 187 -2.55 -13.57 20.25
CA ASN A 187 -2.26 -14.89 19.69
C ASN A 187 -3.45 -15.83 19.85
N PHE A 188 -4.12 -15.80 21.00
CA PHE A 188 -5.34 -16.61 21.23
C PHE A 188 -6.46 -16.19 20.27
N ILE A 189 -6.70 -14.87 20.13
CA ILE A 189 -7.78 -14.37 19.25
C ILE A 189 -7.45 -14.65 17.78
N TYR A 190 -6.18 -14.55 17.39
CA TYR A 190 -5.71 -14.94 16.05
C TYR A 190 -5.92 -16.44 15.79
N ALA A 191 -5.58 -17.30 16.75
CA ALA A 191 -5.82 -18.73 16.65
C ALA A 191 -7.32 -19.06 16.54
N ALA A 192 -8.15 -18.43 17.37
CA ALA A 192 -9.60 -18.58 17.31
C ALA A 192 -10.15 -18.19 15.92
N PHE A 193 -9.74 -17.04 15.38
CA PHE A 193 -10.13 -16.62 14.04
C PHE A 193 -9.68 -17.59 12.95
N ASN A 194 -8.42 -18.05 12.99
CA ASN A 194 -7.88 -18.95 11.97
C ASN A 194 -8.49 -20.35 12.05
N PHE A 195 -8.80 -20.85 13.24
CA PHE A 195 -9.52 -22.12 13.40
C PHE A 195 -10.84 -22.12 12.60
N PHE A 196 -11.66 -21.07 12.74
CA PHE A 196 -12.90 -20.94 11.98
C PHE A 196 -12.67 -20.75 10.47
N ARG A 197 -11.59 -20.05 10.09
CA ARG A 197 -11.27 -19.75 8.68
C ARG A 197 -10.73 -20.97 7.93
N GLU A 198 -9.73 -21.64 8.48
CA GLU A 198 -9.00 -22.73 7.82
C GLU A 198 -9.82 -24.02 7.74
N ASN A 199 -10.73 -24.23 8.69
CA ASN A 199 -11.66 -25.35 8.68
C ASN A 199 -13.00 -24.99 8.01
N GLU A 200 -13.11 -23.81 7.40
CA GLU A 200 -14.33 -23.34 6.70
C GLU A 200 -15.62 -23.50 7.54
N ILE A 201 -15.54 -23.33 8.87
CA ILE A 201 -16.61 -23.71 9.80
C ILE A 201 -17.93 -22.97 9.51
N LEU A 202 -17.86 -21.70 9.09
CA LEU A 202 -19.04 -20.91 8.72
C LEU A 202 -19.73 -21.42 7.44
N GLU A 203 -19.03 -22.18 6.60
CA GLU A 203 -19.56 -22.75 5.35
C GLU A 203 -20.08 -24.18 5.56
N GLU A 204 -19.46 -24.92 6.48
CA GLU A 204 -19.75 -26.31 6.77
C GLU A 204 -20.84 -26.51 7.84
N TYR A 205 -21.00 -25.58 8.79
CA TYR A 205 -21.94 -25.72 9.90
C TYR A 205 -22.92 -24.53 10.05
N LEU A 206 -24.07 -24.82 10.67
CA LEU A 206 -25.03 -23.84 11.14
C LEU A 206 -24.65 -23.37 12.54
N LEU A 207 -24.10 -22.17 12.63
CA LEU A 207 -23.63 -21.58 13.88
C LEU A 207 -24.65 -20.60 14.48
N PRO A 208 -24.67 -20.42 15.81
CA PRO A 208 -25.37 -19.32 16.45
C PRO A 208 -24.88 -17.96 15.94
N ASP A 209 -25.79 -17.00 15.78
CA ASP A 209 -25.49 -15.65 15.28
C ASP A 209 -24.39 -14.95 16.08
N ILE A 210 -24.32 -15.20 17.39
CA ILE A 210 -23.29 -14.63 18.26
C ILE A 210 -21.87 -15.00 17.81
N ILE A 211 -21.65 -16.27 17.42
CA ILE A 211 -20.35 -16.74 16.92
C ILE A 211 -20.03 -16.09 15.56
N VAL A 212 -21.03 -16.04 14.67
CA VAL A 212 -20.87 -15.41 13.35
C VAL A 212 -20.52 -13.93 13.47
N ASN A 213 -21.19 -13.22 14.39
CA ASN A 213 -20.94 -11.81 14.67
C ASN A 213 -19.54 -11.57 15.25
N HIS A 214 -19.10 -12.43 16.18
CA HIS A 214 -17.74 -12.37 16.72
C HIS A 214 -16.66 -12.64 15.67
N TYR A 215 -16.86 -13.66 14.83
CA TYR A 215 -15.96 -13.96 13.73
C TYR A 215 -15.83 -12.78 12.77
N ASN A 216 -16.96 -12.18 12.37
CA ASN A 216 -16.96 -10.99 11.51
C ASN A 216 -16.35 -9.76 12.21
N GLY A 217 -16.55 -9.63 13.53
CA GLY A 217 -15.92 -8.62 14.36
C GLY A 217 -14.39 -8.69 14.31
N ILE A 218 -13.81 -9.88 14.48
CA ILE A 218 -12.36 -10.10 14.37
C ILE A 218 -11.89 -9.92 12.92
N LYS A 219 -12.62 -10.47 11.95
CA LYS A 219 -12.32 -10.37 10.50
C LYS A 219 -12.19 -8.92 10.02
N SER A 220 -12.98 -8.02 10.59
CA SER A 220 -12.93 -6.58 10.28
C SER A 220 -11.61 -5.91 10.68
N LEU A 221 -10.88 -6.53 11.61
CA LEU A 221 -9.65 -6.04 12.23
C LEU A 221 -9.82 -4.72 12.98
N GLN A 222 -11.06 -4.22 13.17
CA GLN A 222 -11.33 -2.98 13.89
C GLN A 222 -11.45 -3.20 15.40
N LYS A 223 -12.00 -4.34 15.83
CA LYS A 223 -12.08 -4.69 17.26
C LYS A 223 -10.72 -4.99 17.88
N ILE A 224 -9.82 -5.56 17.06
CA ILE A 224 -8.45 -5.91 17.43
C ILE A 224 -7.62 -6.00 16.16
N ASP A 225 -6.39 -5.48 16.18
CA ASP A 225 -5.48 -5.56 15.05
C ASP A 225 -4.56 -6.78 15.16
N LEU A 226 -4.73 -7.71 14.22
CA LEU A 226 -3.98 -8.96 14.15
C LEU A 226 -3.13 -9.06 12.87
N GLN A 227 -3.09 -8.01 12.04
CA GLN A 227 -2.50 -8.07 10.70
C GLN A 227 -1.00 -8.35 10.70
N ALA A 228 -0.29 -7.87 11.72
CA ALA A 228 1.15 -8.02 11.81
C ALA A 228 1.60 -9.45 12.18
N ILE A 229 0.70 -10.26 12.76
CA ILE A 229 1.02 -11.63 13.16
C ILE A 229 1.46 -12.44 11.93
N ASN A 230 2.56 -13.19 12.09
CA ASN A 230 3.19 -13.98 11.02
C ASN A 230 3.69 -13.16 9.81
N LYS A 231 3.88 -11.84 9.95
CA LYS A 231 4.44 -10.98 8.89
C LYS A 231 5.84 -10.51 9.24
N HIS A 232 6.69 -10.42 8.19
CA HIS A 232 8.08 -9.94 8.25
C HIS A 232 8.85 -10.49 9.45
N LEU A 233 8.79 -11.81 9.68
CA LEU A 233 9.46 -12.47 10.81
C LEU A 233 10.97 -12.60 10.59
N GLU A 234 11.40 -12.61 9.34
CA GLU A 234 12.80 -12.76 8.94
C GLU A 234 13.08 -11.83 7.77
N THR A 235 14.32 -11.35 7.69
CA THR A 235 14.82 -10.61 6.53
C THR A 235 15.35 -11.60 5.51
N THR A 236 14.70 -11.69 4.35
CA THR A 236 15.13 -12.60 3.27
C THR A 236 16.16 -11.96 2.32
N ASP A 237 16.25 -10.64 2.33
CA ASP A 237 17.26 -9.91 1.60
C ASP A 237 18.63 -10.03 2.29
N THR A 238 19.70 -9.99 1.50
CA THR A 238 21.08 -10.07 1.99
C THR A 238 21.96 -8.93 1.45
N LEU A 239 21.47 -8.10 0.52
CA LEU A 239 22.26 -7.05 -0.12
C LEU A 239 22.81 -6.02 0.89
N TYR A 240 21.99 -5.63 1.86
CA TYR A 240 22.38 -4.69 2.92
C TYR A 240 23.53 -5.20 3.80
N GLN A 241 23.77 -6.52 3.87
CA GLN A 241 24.79 -7.09 4.75
C GLN A 241 26.19 -6.61 4.38
N ASN A 242 26.44 -6.41 3.08
CA ASN A 242 27.73 -5.95 2.56
C ASN A 242 27.91 -4.43 2.60
N VAL A 243 26.85 -3.69 2.92
CA VAL A 243 26.89 -2.22 3.01
C VAL A 243 27.61 -1.80 4.29
N GLN A 244 28.58 -0.90 4.16
CA GLN A 244 29.16 -0.15 5.26
C GLN A 244 28.62 1.29 5.21
N ILE A 245 28.14 1.78 6.35
CA ILE A 245 27.70 3.17 6.48
C ILE A 245 28.85 3.93 7.13
N ASP A 246 29.14 5.13 6.63
CA ASP A 246 30.09 6.03 7.28
C ASP A 246 29.72 6.25 8.76
N ASN A 247 30.71 6.17 9.65
CA ASN A 247 30.49 6.23 11.08
C ASN A 247 29.94 7.59 11.52
N ASP A 248 30.40 8.69 10.91
CA ASP A 248 29.97 10.03 11.29
C ASP A 248 28.53 10.29 10.84
N LEU A 249 28.18 9.85 9.63
CA LEU A 249 26.80 9.83 9.14
C LEU A 249 25.90 9.00 10.05
N GLU A 250 26.28 7.76 10.36
CA GLU A 250 25.50 6.88 11.24
C GLU A 250 25.31 7.51 12.63
N ASN A 251 26.39 7.99 13.24
CA ASN A 251 26.34 8.67 14.54
C ASN A 251 25.41 9.88 14.48
N LYS A 252 25.44 10.66 13.39
CA LYS A 252 24.57 11.83 13.21
C LYS A 252 23.10 11.45 13.04
N ILE A 253 22.81 10.32 12.40
CA ILE A 253 21.46 9.79 12.24
C ILE A 253 20.90 9.39 13.61
N PHE A 254 21.66 8.68 14.45
CA PHE A 254 21.21 8.27 15.79
C PHE A 254 21.30 9.38 16.85
N CYS A 255 22.03 10.46 16.59
CA CYS A 255 22.26 11.52 17.55
C CYS A 255 20.97 12.24 17.97
N GLY A 256 20.62 12.11 19.25
CA GLY A 256 19.41 12.70 19.85
C GLY A 256 18.24 11.71 20.01
N LEU A 257 18.40 10.45 19.58
CA LEU A 257 17.41 9.41 19.77
C LEU A 257 17.30 9.00 21.25
N PRO A 258 16.11 9.03 21.88
CA PRO A 258 15.93 8.58 23.26
C PRO A 258 16.20 7.09 23.42
N LYS A 259 16.83 6.70 24.53
CA LYS A 259 17.21 5.29 24.77
C LYS A 259 16.01 4.38 24.99
N ASP A 260 14.97 4.92 25.59
CA ASP A 260 13.70 4.28 25.94
C ASP A 260 12.68 4.26 24.79
N SER A 261 13.03 4.78 23.61
CA SER A 261 12.16 4.74 22.44
C SER A 261 11.82 3.32 21.99
N THR A 262 10.57 3.13 21.58
CA THR A 262 10.07 1.88 20.99
C THR A 262 10.77 1.60 19.65
N LEU A 263 10.74 0.34 19.18
CA LEU A 263 11.30 0.00 17.86
C LEU A 263 10.66 0.81 16.72
N LEU A 264 9.34 1.06 16.80
CA LEU A 264 8.64 1.90 15.83
C LEU A 264 9.21 3.33 15.84
N GLU A 265 9.33 3.94 17.01
CA GLU A 265 9.89 5.30 17.14
C GLU A 265 11.31 5.38 16.61
N LYS A 266 12.15 4.38 16.90
CA LYS A 266 13.53 4.32 16.39
C LYS A 266 13.55 4.28 14.87
N ALA A 267 12.74 3.42 14.26
CA ALA A 267 12.62 3.33 12.80
C ALA A 267 12.18 4.65 12.17
N ILE A 268 11.10 5.26 12.71
CA ILE A 268 10.60 6.57 12.28
C ILE A 268 11.68 7.64 12.40
N TYR A 269 12.35 7.72 13.56
CA TYR A 269 13.37 8.73 13.83
C TYR A 269 14.53 8.61 12.83
N ILE A 270 15.04 7.39 12.61
CA ILE A 270 16.10 7.10 11.63
C ILE A 270 15.67 7.59 10.24
N TYR A 271 14.48 7.21 9.79
CA TYR A 271 13.95 7.61 8.48
C TYR A 271 13.92 9.14 8.31
N ILE A 272 13.35 9.86 9.27
CA ILE A 272 13.27 11.34 9.22
C ILE A 272 14.68 11.95 9.22
N LYS A 273 15.58 11.46 10.08
CA LYS A 273 16.98 11.94 10.15
C LYS A 273 17.72 11.71 8.85
N MET A 274 17.52 10.57 8.19
CA MET A 274 18.07 10.32 6.86
C MET A 274 17.53 11.32 5.84
N CYS A 275 16.22 11.57 5.80
CA CYS A 275 15.63 12.58 4.91
C CYS A 275 16.17 14.00 5.16
N LYS A 276 16.52 14.34 6.41
CA LYS A 276 17.14 15.62 6.79
C LYS A 276 18.59 15.75 6.35
N LEU A 277 19.36 14.67 6.44
CA LEU A 277 20.82 14.67 6.24
C LEU A 277 21.23 14.39 4.80
N LEU A 278 20.46 13.56 4.08
CA LEU A 278 20.74 13.15 2.71
C LEU A 278 20.03 14.06 1.71
N THR A 279 20.52 14.11 0.47
CA THR A 279 19.88 14.80 -0.66
C THR A 279 19.84 13.89 -1.87
N TYR A 280 18.87 14.09 -2.77
CA TYR A 280 18.80 13.26 -3.97
C TYR A 280 19.91 13.64 -4.97
N ASP A 281 20.53 12.65 -5.62
CA ASP A 281 21.60 12.91 -6.59
C ASP A 281 21.07 13.68 -7.82
N GLU A 282 21.52 14.93 -7.95
CA GLU A 282 21.11 15.85 -9.01
C GLU A 282 21.66 15.47 -10.40
N GLU A 283 22.82 14.80 -10.46
CA GLU A 283 23.41 14.33 -11.71
C GLU A 283 22.58 13.17 -12.22
N TYR A 284 22.26 12.21 -11.35
CA TYR A 284 21.39 11.08 -11.65
C TYR A 284 20.03 11.51 -12.23
N TYR A 285 19.42 12.54 -11.63
CA TYR A 285 18.19 13.14 -12.13
C TYR A 285 18.40 13.84 -13.49
N ALA A 286 19.43 14.68 -13.62
CA ALA A 286 19.70 15.46 -14.84
C ALA A 286 20.01 14.60 -16.07
N VAL A 287 20.60 13.42 -15.86
CA VAL A 287 20.85 12.45 -16.93
C VAL A 287 19.66 11.56 -17.24
N ASN A 288 18.49 11.86 -16.65
CA ASN A 288 17.28 11.07 -16.81
C ASN A 288 17.51 9.58 -16.48
N GLN A 289 18.32 9.32 -15.45
CA GLN A 289 18.61 7.97 -14.94
C GLN A 289 19.26 7.04 -16.00
N LYS A 290 19.99 7.63 -16.97
CA LYS A 290 20.64 6.88 -18.06
C LYS A 290 22.14 7.13 -18.13
N GLY A 291 22.85 6.16 -18.71
CA GLY A 291 24.28 6.26 -18.99
C GLY A 291 25.18 6.08 -17.77
N TYR A 292 26.44 6.47 -17.90
CA TYR A 292 27.48 6.21 -16.91
C TYR A 292 27.15 6.82 -15.53
N ALA A 293 26.66 8.06 -15.49
CA ALA A 293 26.28 8.74 -14.25
C ALA A 293 25.10 8.06 -13.52
N ALA A 294 24.31 7.23 -14.21
CA ALA A 294 23.29 6.39 -13.57
C ALA A 294 23.87 5.04 -13.12
N ILE A 295 24.64 4.38 -13.98
CA ILE A 295 25.15 3.02 -13.74
C ILE A 295 26.07 2.95 -12.52
N LYS A 296 26.80 4.02 -12.17
CA LYS A 296 27.66 4.07 -10.98
C LYS A 296 26.90 3.77 -9.67
N HIS A 297 25.61 4.11 -9.59
CA HIS A 297 24.77 3.87 -8.41
C HIS A 297 24.28 2.41 -8.28
N LYS A 298 24.64 1.52 -9.22
CA LYS A 298 24.45 0.07 -9.07
C LYS A 298 25.44 -0.54 -8.08
N ASP A 299 26.57 0.10 -7.87
CA ASP A 299 27.65 -0.44 -7.06
C ASP A 299 27.34 -0.23 -5.57
N THR A 300 27.23 -1.32 -4.82
CA THR A 300 27.05 -1.28 -3.37
C THR A 300 28.23 -0.62 -2.64
N GLU A 301 29.42 -0.61 -3.24
CA GLU A 301 30.57 0.13 -2.70
C GLU A 301 30.32 1.64 -2.70
N HIS A 302 29.47 2.15 -3.60
CA HIS A 302 29.10 3.56 -3.64
C HIS A 302 28.36 4.01 -2.38
N VAL A 303 27.58 3.11 -1.75
CA VAL A 303 26.90 3.41 -0.48
C VAL A 303 27.91 3.72 0.63
N SER A 304 29.08 3.06 0.59
CA SER A 304 30.14 3.29 1.58
C SER A 304 30.85 4.64 1.40
N ALA A 305 30.66 5.29 0.24
CA ALA A 305 31.18 6.63 -0.02
C ALA A 305 30.21 7.75 0.40
N VAL A 306 29.01 7.41 0.89
CA VAL A 306 28.02 8.39 1.37
C VAL A 306 28.42 8.87 2.77
N THR A 307 28.72 10.16 2.89
CA THR A 307 29.12 10.83 4.15
C THR A 307 28.24 12.04 4.43
N LEU A 308 28.54 12.82 5.48
CA LEU A 308 27.86 14.09 5.73
C LEU A 308 28.17 15.15 4.66
N GLU A 309 29.37 15.11 4.07
CA GLU A 309 29.81 16.00 3.00
C GLU A 309 29.40 15.48 1.62
N ASN A 310 29.51 14.16 1.40
CA ASN A 310 29.03 13.48 0.20
C ASN A 310 27.68 12.80 0.50
N ASN A 311 26.64 13.59 0.70
CA ASN A 311 25.33 13.13 1.17
C ASN A 311 24.31 12.87 0.05
N ARG A 312 24.78 12.78 -1.21
CA ARG A 312 23.93 12.54 -2.37
C ARG A 312 23.62 11.06 -2.50
N VAL A 313 22.34 10.73 -2.66
CA VAL A 313 21.87 9.35 -2.78
C VAL A 313 20.77 9.23 -3.84
N VAL A 314 20.62 8.05 -4.40
CA VAL A 314 19.43 7.67 -5.16
C VAL A 314 18.48 6.81 -4.31
N CYS A 315 17.31 6.48 -4.88
CA CYS A 315 16.26 5.70 -4.20
C CYS A 315 16.77 4.37 -3.63
N TYR A 316 17.64 3.69 -4.38
CA TYR A 316 18.24 2.42 -3.99
C TYR A 316 19.16 2.57 -2.77
N GLU A 317 20.09 3.51 -2.82
CA GLU A 317 21.11 3.75 -1.78
C GLU A 317 20.46 4.20 -0.48
N PHE A 318 19.45 5.07 -0.56
CA PHE A 318 18.66 5.45 0.62
C PHE A 318 18.05 4.22 1.29
N ASN A 319 17.38 3.36 0.51
CA ASN A 319 16.76 2.15 1.05
C ASN A 319 17.78 1.17 1.61
N LEU A 320 18.96 1.03 0.99
CA LEU A 320 20.04 0.19 1.52
C LEU A 320 20.59 0.69 2.86
N ILE A 321 20.83 2.00 2.97
CA ILE A 321 21.25 2.60 4.24
C ILE A 321 20.16 2.37 5.29
N TYR A 322 18.89 2.60 4.93
CA TYR A 322 17.80 2.48 5.89
C TYR A 322 17.58 1.03 6.35
N THR A 323 17.61 0.06 5.44
CA THR A 323 17.51 -1.37 5.76
C THR A 323 18.66 -1.85 6.65
N LYS A 324 19.89 -1.41 6.40
CA LYS A 324 21.05 -1.69 7.28
C LYS A 324 20.84 -1.13 8.69
N LEU A 325 20.27 0.07 8.81
CA LEU A 325 19.97 0.68 10.11
C LEU A 325 18.79 0.01 10.82
N LEU A 326 17.77 -0.46 10.08
CA LEU A 326 16.66 -1.26 10.60
C LEU A 326 17.14 -2.59 11.18
N ASP A 327 17.98 -3.32 10.44
CA ASP A 327 18.61 -4.56 10.92
C ASP A 327 19.40 -4.32 12.21
N LYS A 328 20.18 -3.24 12.26
CA LYS A 328 20.97 -2.86 13.44
C LYS A 328 20.12 -2.61 14.70
N ILE A 329 18.88 -2.15 14.55
CA ILE A 329 17.94 -1.98 15.67
C ILE A 329 17.03 -3.20 15.89
N GLY A 330 17.27 -4.31 15.18
CA GLY A 330 16.55 -5.57 15.33
C GLY A 330 15.18 -5.62 14.64
N ILE A 331 14.99 -4.85 13.56
CA ILE A 331 13.76 -4.87 12.76
C ILE A 331 14.00 -5.66 11.48
N HIS A 332 13.18 -6.69 11.28
CA HIS A 332 13.12 -7.46 10.05
C HIS A 332 12.26 -6.76 8.99
N PHE A 333 12.63 -6.97 7.73
CA PHE A 333 12.00 -6.29 6.60
C PHE A 333 11.96 -7.14 5.33
N SER A 334 11.13 -6.69 4.39
CA SER A 334 11.08 -7.17 3.01
C SER A 334 11.33 -6.00 2.07
N SER A 335 12.26 -6.19 1.14
CA SER A 335 12.64 -5.21 0.12
C SER A 335 12.47 -5.84 -1.26
N ASN A 336 12.00 -5.05 -2.24
CA ASN A 336 11.90 -5.53 -3.62
C ASN A 336 13.06 -4.99 -4.46
N TYR A 337 14.23 -5.60 -4.31
CA TYR A 337 15.44 -5.28 -5.08
C TYR A 337 15.55 -6.02 -6.42
N LYS A 338 14.51 -6.79 -6.82
CA LYS A 338 14.58 -7.75 -7.95
C LYS A 338 14.96 -7.12 -9.31
N SER A 339 14.77 -5.82 -9.50
CA SER A 339 15.04 -5.11 -10.76
C SER A 339 16.46 -4.56 -10.90
N LEU A 340 17.34 -4.75 -9.91
CA LEU A 340 18.73 -4.21 -9.96
C LEU A 340 19.60 -4.88 -11.03
N PHE A 341 19.31 -6.14 -11.35
CA PHE A 341 20.13 -6.99 -12.22
C PHE A 341 19.54 -7.22 -13.61
N ASP A 342 18.34 -6.69 -13.89
CA ASP A 342 17.70 -6.73 -15.21
C ASP A 342 18.11 -5.51 -16.07
N GLU A 343 17.87 -5.59 -17.38
CA GLU A 343 18.26 -4.58 -18.39
C GLU A 343 17.61 -3.18 -18.18
N ASP A 344 16.74 -3.03 -17.18
CA ASP A 344 15.84 -1.89 -16.95
C ASP A 344 16.20 -1.01 -15.71
N TYR A 345 17.46 -1.00 -15.27
CA TYR A 345 17.90 -0.15 -14.15
C TYR A 345 17.62 1.34 -14.40
N GLY A 346 17.02 2.02 -13.41
CA GLY A 346 16.55 3.40 -13.50
C GLY A 346 15.06 3.54 -13.89
N SER A 347 14.36 2.44 -14.20
CA SER A 347 12.91 2.46 -14.47
C SER A 347 12.04 1.97 -13.29
N VAL A 348 12.65 1.32 -12.29
CA VAL A 348 11.94 0.67 -11.18
C VAL A 348 12.23 1.37 -9.86
N HIS A 349 11.16 1.67 -9.15
CA HIS A 349 11.16 2.32 -7.85
C HIS A 349 11.27 1.28 -6.73
N VAL A 350 12.10 1.55 -5.71
CA VAL A 350 12.32 0.63 -4.59
C VAL A 350 11.58 1.17 -3.37
N SER A 351 10.72 0.33 -2.79
CA SER A 351 10.11 0.54 -1.48
C SER A 351 10.44 -0.63 -0.56
N LEU A 352 10.24 -0.41 0.74
CA LEU A 352 10.57 -1.34 1.81
C LEU A 352 9.35 -1.49 2.73
N ASP A 353 9.04 -2.72 3.10
CA ASP A 353 8.01 -3.04 4.10
C ASP A 353 8.67 -3.67 5.32
N PHE A 354 8.30 -3.23 6.53
CA PHE A 354 8.82 -3.80 7.77
C PHE A 354 7.73 -3.92 8.85
N ARG A 355 8.03 -4.73 9.87
CA ARG A 355 7.19 -4.88 11.05
C ARG A 355 7.89 -4.34 12.30
N ALA A 356 7.21 -3.47 13.03
CA ALA A 356 7.62 -3.05 14.37
C ALA A 356 6.49 -3.36 15.36
N GLY A 357 6.58 -4.49 16.07
CA GLY A 357 5.50 -4.92 16.96
C GLY A 357 4.20 -5.22 16.19
N LYS A 358 3.13 -4.46 16.48
CA LYS A 358 1.84 -4.56 15.76
C LYS A 358 1.77 -3.74 14.47
N PHE A 359 2.75 -2.86 14.24
CA PHE A 359 2.74 -1.94 13.11
C PHE A 359 3.40 -2.59 11.90
N LEU A 360 2.68 -2.64 10.80
CA LEU A 360 3.18 -2.89 9.46
C LEU A 360 3.39 -1.55 8.78
N VAL A 361 4.62 -1.29 8.35
CA VAL A 361 5.03 0.01 7.84
C VAL A 361 5.64 -0.16 6.46
N THR A 362 5.17 0.63 5.51
CA THR A 362 5.83 0.83 4.22
C THR A 362 6.64 2.12 4.30
N ALA A 363 7.90 2.06 3.85
CA ALA A 363 8.78 3.19 3.74
C ALA A 363 9.24 3.36 2.28
N ASP A 364 9.05 4.58 1.80
CA ASP A 364 9.35 5.00 0.45
C ASP A 364 9.84 6.46 0.48
N SER A 365 11.15 6.65 0.64
CA SER A 365 11.74 8.00 0.79
C SER A 365 11.66 8.89 -0.44
N VAL A 366 11.29 8.30 -1.59
CA VAL A 366 11.34 8.91 -2.91
C VAL A 366 10.08 8.60 -3.69
N THR A 367 8.91 8.63 -3.02
CA THR A 367 7.57 8.58 -3.65
C THR A 367 7.51 9.41 -4.94
N SER A 368 8.28 10.50 -4.95
CA SER A 368 8.76 11.20 -6.14
C SER A 368 10.15 11.77 -5.87
N ILE A 369 10.99 11.90 -6.92
CA ILE A 369 12.31 12.53 -6.82
C ILE A 369 12.17 14.00 -6.38
N LEU A 370 11.22 14.71 -6.98
CA LEU A 370 10.83 16.06 -6.59
C LEU A 370 9.66 15.99 -5.61
N LEU A 371 9.63 16.85 -4.60
CA LEU A 371 8.58 16.89 -3.55
C LEU A 371 8.46 15.61 -2.70
N GLY A 372 9.45 14.71 -2.74
CA GLY A 372 9.49 13.53 -1.87
C GLY A 372 9.81 13.86 -0.41
N ASP A 373 9.85 12.83 0.43
CA ASP A 373 10.08 12.99 1.88
C ASP A 373 11.44 13.61 2.21
N ILE A 374 12.46 13.44 1.36
CA ILE A 374 13.78 14.09 1.53
C ILE A 374 13.64 15.62 1.53
N ALA A 375 12.84 16.19 0.63
CA ALA A 375 12.59 17.63 0.57
C ALA A 375 11.61 18.08 1.67
N GLN A 376 10.51 17.34 1.85
CA GLN A 376 9.48 17.66 2.84
C GLN A 376 10.03 17.63 4.28
N ALA A 377 10.90 16.67 4.60
CA ALA A 377 11.59 16.60 5.87
C ALA A 377 12.37 17.88 6.17
N LYS A 378 13.19 18.36 5.23
CA LYS A 378 13.99 19.58 5.42
C LYS A 378 13.14 20.83 5.68
N LEU A 379 11.92 20.86 5.14
CA LEU A 379 10.92 21.91 5.35
C LEU A 379 10.04 21.69 6.60
N ASN A 380 10.21 20.60 7.35
CA ASN A 380 9.34 20.20 8.46
C ASN A 380 7.86 19.97 8.06
N GLN A 381 7.62 19.55 6.82
CA GLN A 381 6.29 19.32 6.25
C GLN A 381 5.84 17.86 6.42
N PRO A 382 4.54 17.54 6.21
CA PRO A 382 4.03 16.18 6.32
C PRO A 382 4.85 15.19 5.49
N LEU A 383 5.06 13.98 6.01
CA LEU A 383 5.75 12.93 5.25
C LEU A 383 4.72 12.02 4.59
N ILE A 384 4.98 11.65 3.34
CA ILE A 384 4.09 10.82 2.51
C ILE A 384 4.68 9.44 2.20
N GLY A 385 5.97 9.25 2.43
CA GLY A 385 6.70 8.03 2.12
C GLY A 385 6.70 6.98 3.22
N ILE A 386 6.60 7.38 4.49
CA ILE A 386 6.51 6.46 5.62
C ILE A 386 5.07 6.33 6.14
N LYS A 387 4.48 5.13 6.03
CA LYS A 387 3.05 4.91 6.28
C LYS A 387 2.78 3.59 7.01
N CYS A 388 1.82 3.62 7.93
CA CYS A 388 1.22 2.42 8.50
C CYS A 388 0.20 1.84 7.51
N ILE A 389 0.37 0.56 7.15
CA ILE A 389 -0.52 -0.15 6.20
C ILE A 389 -1.57 -1.01 6.91
N ASN A 390 -1.54 -1.07 8.24
CA ASN A 390 -2.59 -1.73 9.02
C ASN A 390 -3.95 -1.12 8.70
N ARG A 391 -4.98 -1.96 8.51
CA ARG A 391 -6.38 -1.53 8.34
C ARG A 391 -7.05 -0.99 9.61
N ASN A 392 -6.53 -1.30 10.79
CA ASN A 392 -7.13 -0.90 12.05
C ASN A 392 -6.93 0.61 12.28
N LEU A 393 -8.02 1.36 12.46
CA LEU A 393 -7.97 2.82 12.56
C LEU A 393 -7.22 3.32 13.79
N GLN A 394 -7.35 2.63 14.93
CA GLN A 394 -6.62 2.99 16.15
C GLN A 394 -5.11 2.80 15.97
N THR A 395 -4.69 1.70 15.34
CA THR A 395 -3.27 1.42 15.04
C THR A 395 -2.70 2.44 14.05
N GLN A 396 -3.48 2.89 13.06
CA GLN A 396 -3.07 4.00 12.19
C GLN A 396 -2.88 5.31 12.97
N GLN A 397 -3.78 5.62 13.90
CA GLN A 397 -3.71 6.81 14.74
C GLN A 397 -2.50 6.78 15.68
N GLU A 398 -2.24 5.67 16.36
CA GLU A 398 -1.07 5.50 17.24
C GLU A 398 0.26 5.62 16.46
N PHE A 399 0.29 5.12 15.22
CA PHE A 399 1.43 5.32 14.33
C PHE A 399 1.62 6.80 14.01
N LYS A 400 0.55 7.52 13.65
CA LYS A 400 0.60 8.95 13.36
C LYS A 400 1.11 9.75 14.56
N GLU A 401 0.63 9.43 15.76
CA GLU A 401 1.11 10.06 17.00
C GLU A 401 2.60 9.81 17.24
N SER A 402 3.08 8.60 16.96
CA SER A 402 4.51 8.27 17.04
C SER A 402 5.33 9.01 15.99
N LEU A 403 4.82 9.13 14.76
CA LEU A 403 5.41 9.91 13.68
C LEU A 403 5.56 11.38 14.07
N SER A 404 4.46 12.03 14.46
CA SER A 404 4.42 13.42 14.88
C SER A 404 5.37 13.69 16.04
N ARG A 405 5.39 12.81 17.05
CA ARG A 405 6.26 12.96 18.23
C ARG A 405 7.75 12.90 17.86
N MET A 406 8.16 11.93 17.05
CA MET A 406 9.56 11.82 16.62
C MET A 406 9.97 12.97 15.72
N TYR A 407 9.07 13.43 14.87
CA TYR A 407 9.33 14.55 13.99
C TYR A 407 9.48 15.87 14.77
N GLN A 408 8.61 16.12 15.75
CA GLN A 408 8.72 17.25 16.69
C GLN A 408 10.04 17.21 17.47
N LEU A 409 10.43 16.03 17.94
CA LEU A 409 11.69 15.84 18.64
C LEU A 409 12.88 16.28 17.77
N ILE A 410 12.97 15.80 16.53
CA ILE A 410 14.05 16.14 15.59
C ILE A 410 14.06 17.64 15.30
N ALA A 411 12.91 18.22 14.97
CA ALA A 411 12.81 19.64 14.66
C ALA A 411 13.19 20.54 15.85
N SER A 412 12.86 20.12 17.08
CA SER A 412 13.28 20.82 18.30
C SER A 412 14.80 20.76 18.52
N GLN A 413 15.44 19.63 18.23
CA GLN A 413 16.88 19.43 18.34
C GLN A 413 17.66 20.29 17.33
N GLU A 414 17.10 20.50 16.15
CA GLU A 414 17.69 21.35 15.09
C GLU A 414 17.58 22.85 15.39
N LYS A 415 16.88 23.27 16.48
CA LYS A 415 16.58 24.67 16.81
C LYS A 415 15.89 25.44 15.68
N LYS A 416 15.27 24.73 14.74
CA LYS A 416 14.54 25.30 13.59
C LYS A 416 13.10 25.70 13.91
N LEU A 417 12.64 25.45 15.13
CA LEU A 417 11.30 25.82 15.57
C LEU A 417 11.32 27.13 16.38
N THR A 418 10.57 28.14 15.93
CA THR A 418 10.11 29.24 16.78
C THR A 418 8.87 28.77 17.56
N LYS A 419 8.50 29.44 18.66
CA LYS A 419 7.38 29.03 19.54
C LYS A 419 6.02 28.84 18.82
N SER A 420 5.88 29.27 17.56
CA SER A 420 4.68 29.16 16.74
C SER A 420 4.74 28.14 15.60
N SER A 421 5.90 27.58 15.25
CA SER A 421 6.03 26.64 14.13
C SER A 421 5.70 25.22 14.57
N GLN A 422 4.71 24.60 13.92
CA GLN A 422 4.37 23.18 14.07
C GLN A 422 5.09 22.37 12.98
N VAL A 423 5.59 21.18 13.31
CA VAL A 423 5.99 20.19 12.28
C VAL A 423 4.74 19.65 11.61
N GLU A 424 4.90 19.07 10.42
CA GLU A 424 3.80 18.59 9.58
C GLU A 424 2.84 19.71 9.15
N HIS A 425 3.36 20.95 9.09
CA HIS A 425 2.64 22.10 8.57
C HIS A 425 3.17 22.48 7.19
N THR A 426 2.26 22.64 6.23
CA THR A 426 2.58 23.20 4.93
C THR A 426 2.23 24.67 4.95
N GLN A 427 3.22 25.54 4.72
CA GLN A 427 3.01 26.98 4.66
C GLN A 427 1.91 27.34 3.66
N THR A 428 1.03 28.24 4.06
CA THR A 428 -0.07 28.76 3.24
C THR A 428 0.32 30.08 2.56
N LEU A 429 -0.46 30.50 1.56
CA LEU A 429 -0.27 31.80 0.92
C LEU A 429 -0.35 32.91 1.98
N ASP A 430 -1.40 32.94 2.79
CA ASP A 430 -1.62 33.99 3.80
C ASP A 430 -0.46 34.10 4.80
N GLU A 431 0.14 32.98 5.21
CA GLU A 431 1.32 32.97 6.08
C GLU A 431 2.55 33.56 5.40
N LEU A 432 2.79 33.22 4.13
CA LEU A 432 3.88 33.82 3.35
C LEU A 432 3.65 35.33 3.15
N LEU A 433 2.40 35.73 2.94
CA LEU A 433 2.04 37.15 2.80
C LEU A 433 2.20 37.91 4.12
N ASP A 434 1.83 37.31 5.27
CA ASP A 434 2.04 37.90 6.59
C ASP A 434 3.54 38.08 6.89
N GLU A 435 4.36 37.06 6.60
CA GLU A 435 5.82 37.16 6.74
C GLU A 435 6.40 38.25 5.83
N TYR A 436 5.97 38.31 4.57
CA TYR A 436 6.43 39.33 3.63
C TYR A 436 5.97 40.74 4.04
N SER A 437 4.75 40.90 4.55
CA SER A 437 4.23 42.20 5.01
C SER A 437 5.04 42.82 6.15
N LYS A 438 5.79 42.00 6.90
CA LYS A 438 6.74 42.49 7.93
C LYS A 438 8.03 43.06 7.34
N SER A 439 8.27 42.82 6.06
CA SER A 439 9.46 43.24 5.30
C SER A 439 9.17 44.33 4.25
N THR A 440 7.90 44.73 4.07
CA THR A 440 7.50 45.76 3.10
C THR A 440 6.33 46.61 3.62
N ASP A 441 6.29 47.89 3.25
CA ASP A 441 5.19 48.81 3.59
C ASP A 441 3.98 48.73 2.61
N ASN A 442 4.04 47.85 1.60
CA ASN A 442 3.01 47.74 0.56
C ASN A 442 1.94 46.69 0.92
N ILE A 443 0.76 47.14 1.37
CA ILE A 443 -0.34 46.29 1.90
C ILE A 443 -1.54 46.23 0.90
N GLN A 444 -1.28 46.29 -0.41
CA GLN A 444 -2.32 46.13 -1.46
C GLN A 444 -2.40 44.69 -1.98
N GLU A 445 -3.36 44.41 -2.89
CA GLU A 445 -3.45 43.13 -3.61
C GLU A 445 -2.12 42.84 -4.33
N ILE A 446 -1.47 41.76 -3.92
CA ILE A 446 -0.07 41.48 -4.29
C ILE A 446 0.00 41.01 -5.75
N SER A 447 0.71 41.78 -6.56
CA SER A 447 0.91 41.56 -7.98
C SER A 447 1.69 40.27 -8.28
N LEU A 448 1.61 39.77 -9.52
CA LEU A 448 2.40 38.60 -9.95
C LEU A 448 3.91 38.82 -9.75
N ASN A 449 4.39 40.02 -10.03
CA ASN A 449 5.78 40.42 -9.84
C ASN A 449 6.21 40.38 -8.37
N GLU A 450 5.37 40.87 -7.45
CA GLU A 450 5.67 40.81 -6.01
C GLU A 450 5.62 39.38 -5.48
N ARG A 451 4.69 38.54 -5.93
CA ARG A 451 4.69 37.10 -5.57
C ARG A 451 5.94 36.39 -6.06
N LEU A 452 6.44 36.75 -7.25
CA LEU A 452 7.73 36.25 -7.73
C LEU A 452 8.89 36.74 -6.87
N ALA A 453 8.88 37.99 -6.43
CA ALA A 453 9.90 38.51 -5.52
C ALA A 453 9.91 37.72 -4.19
N ILE A 454 8.74 37.39 -3.64
CA ILE A 454 8.61 36.50 -2.46
C ILE A 454 9.24 35.14 -2.75
N LEU A 455 8.93 34.53 -3.90
CA LEU A 455 9.50 33.24 -4.28
C LEU A 455 11.03 33.30 -4.34
N ILE A 456 11.58 34.30 -5.02
CA ILE A 456 13.03 34.47 -5.18
C ILE A 456 13.71 34.67 -3.83
N ASP A 457 13.16 35.54 -2.98
CA ASP A 457 13.70 35.81 -1.65
C ASP A 457 13.69 34.54 -0.77
N LYS A 458 12.58 33.80 -0.79
CA LYS A 458 12.46 32.53 -0.06
C LYS A 458 13.47 31.50 -0.54
N VAL A 459 13.56 31.26 -1.84
CA VAL A 459 14.51 30.30 -2.41
C VAL A 459 15.95 30.67 -2.06
N ASN A 460 16.32 31.95 -2.25
CA ASN A 460 17.67 32.45 -2.02
C ASN A 460 18.06 32.54 -0.54
N SER A 461 17.09 32.55 0.39
CA SER A 461 17.33 32.55 1.84
C SER A 461 17.37 31.16 2.46
N THR A 462 16.97 30.11 1.72
CA THR A 462 17.11 28.73 2.19
C THR A 462 18.55 28.23 2.07
N GLU A 463 18.90 27.24 2.90
CA GLU A 463 20.14 26.46 2.77
C GLU A 463 19.98 25.24 1.85
N MET A 464 18.87 25.13 1.11
CA MET A 464 18.61 23.98 0.25
C MET A 464 19.44 24.03 -1.02
N VAL A 465 19.82 22.84 -1.51
CA VAL A 465 20.66 22.68 -2.69
C VAL A 465 20.09 21.63 -3.62
N GLY A 466 20.48 21.67 -4.89
CA GLY A 466 20.11 20.67 -5.89
C GLY A 466 18.60 20.38 -5.94
N ILE A 467 18.25 19.10 -5.92
CA ILE A 467 16.87 18.60 -6.03
C ILE A 467 15.97 19.09 -4.88
N ASP A 468 16.51 19.30 -3.68
CA ASP A 468 15.74 19.82 -2.54
C ASP A 468 15.25 21.25 -2.82
N SER A 469 16.13 22.10 -3.35
CA SER A 469 15.76 23.48 -3.71
C SER A 469 14.79 23.52 -4.88
N LEU A 470 14.96 22.65 -5.88
CA LEU A 470 14.01 22.54 -7.00
C LEU A 470 12.62 22.10 -6.51
N SER A 471 12.57 21.18 -5.55
CA SER A 471 11.31 20.78 -4.90
C SER A 471 10.67 21.96 -4.16
N TYR A 472 11.46 22.75 -3.44
CA TYR A 472 10.95 23.93 -2.74
C TYR A 472 10.40 25.00 -3.71
N ILE A 473 11.06 25.22 -4.85
CA ILE A 473 10.57 26.15 -5.89
C ILE A 473 9.19 25.70 -6.41
N ILE A 474 9.03 24.41 -6.75
CA ILE A 474 7.75 23.87 -7.24
C ILE A 474 6.66 24.04 -6.18
N GLN A 475 7.00 23.87 -4.91
CA GLN A 475 6.04 24.09 -3.84
C GLN A 475 5.62 25.55 -3.72
N LEU A 476 6.58 26.49 -3.71
CA LEU A 476 6.30 27.91 -3.65
C LEU A 476 5.47 28.36 -4.87
N GLU A 477 5.73 27.82 -6.06
CA GLU A 477 4.93 28.09 -7.26
C GLU A 477 3.45 27.74 -7.01
N LYS A 478 3.17 26.56 -6.44
CA LYS A 478 1.80 26.11 -6.14
C LYS A 478 1.11 26.91 -5.03
N ILE A 479 1.89 27.50 -4.12
CA ILE A 479 1.34 28.33 -3.03
C ILE A 479 1.04 29.74 -3.53
N LEU A 480 1.95 30.32 -4.33
CA LEU A 480 1.93 31.73 -4.72
C LEU A 480 1.05 31.99 -5.95
N PHE A 481 0.89 31.01 -6.83
CA PHE A 481 0.19 31.17 -8.10
C PHE A 481 -0.99 30.22 -8.23
N THR A 482 -2.06 30.68 -8.87
CA THR A 482 -3.24 29.85 -9.12
C THR A 482 -2.99 28.85 -10.25
N PRO A 483 -3.74 27.74 -10.31
CA PRO A 483 -3.64 26.80 -11.43
C PRO A 483 -3.92 27.43 -12.80
N GLU A 484 -4.69 28.53 -12.86
CA GLU A 484 -4.93 29.26 -14.10
C GLU A 484 -3.71 30.10 -14.52
N GLN A 485 -3.00 30.69 -13.56
CA GLN A 485 -1.79 31.48 -13.82
C GLN A 485 -0.63 30.56 -14.24
N ILE A 486 -0.55 29.36 -13.67
CA ILE A 486 0.44 28.34 -14.07
C ILE A 486 0.12 27.88 -15.51
N GLY A 487 1.12 27.98 -16.39
CA GLY A 487 1.01 27.67 -17.81
C GLY A 487 0.48 28.81 -18.69
N LYS A 488 -0.18 29.84 -18.12
CA LYS A 488 -0.59 31.06 -18.86
C LYS A 488 0.34 32.24 -18.63
N ASN A 489 0.73 32.49 -17.38
CA ASN A 489 1.49 33.65 -16.94
C ASN A 489 2.81 33.25 -16.26
N ILE A 490 2.84 32.05 -15.66
CA ILE A 490 3.98 31.51 -14.91
C ILE A 490 4.32 30.15 -15.47
N ALA A 491 5.60 29.87 -15.67
CA ALA A 491 6.07 28.54 -16.03
C ALA A 491 7.41 28.24 -15.36
N PHE A 492 7.50 27.06 -14.76
CA PHE A 492 8.74 26.51 -14.24
C PHE A 492 9.13 25.26 -15.02
N THR A 493 10.34 25.27 -15.57
CA THR A 493 10.90 24.13 -16.32
C THR A 493 12.25 23.76 -15.76
N ILE A 494 12.44 22.48 -15.42
CA ILE A 494 13.75 21.93 -15.07
C ILE A 494 14.43 21.45 -16.35
N VAL A 495 15.71 21.81 -16.50
CA VAL A 495 16.53 21.53 -17.67
C VAL A 495 17.82 20.85 -17.24
N ARG A 496 18.38 20.05 -18.13
CA ARG A 496 19.74 19.53 -18.03
C ARG A 496 20.71 20.65 -18.39
N ASN A 497 21.70 20.88 -17.53
CA ASN A 497 22.86 21.71 -17.82
C ASN A 497 24.08 20.82 -18.06
N ASN A 498 24.63 20.87 -19.27
CA ASN A 498 25.79 20.09 -19.72
C ASN A 498 27.14 20.69 -19.30
N ILE A 499 27.13 21.85 -18.64
CA ILE A 499 28.33 22.49 -18.09
C ILE A 499 28.13 22.62 -16.57
N PRO A 500 28.37 21.53 -15.80
CA PRO A 500 28.26 21.57 -14.35
C PRO A 500 29.35 22.44 -13.72
N ILE A 501 29.09 22.94 -12.49
CA ILE A 501 30.14 23.63 -11.71
C ILE A 501 31.25 22.66 -11.29
N ASP A 502 30.86 21.43 -10.98
CA ASP A 502 31.77 20.36 -10.58
C ASP A 502 32.23 19.61 -11.83
N ASP A 503 33.49 19.80 -12.21
CA ASP A 503 34.12 19.19 -13.38
C ASP A 503 34.15 17.65 -13.33
N SER A 504 33.89 17.04 -12.17
CA SER A 504 33.76 15.59 -12.04
C SER A 504 32.41 15.05 -12.52
N LYS A 505 31.42 15.93 -12.74
CA LYS A 505 30.06 15.59 -13.19
C LYS A 505 29.92 15.77 -14.69
N ILE A 506 29.02 15.00 -15.31
CA ILE A 506 28.68 15.11 -16.73
C ILE A 506 27.47 16.00 -17.00
N ALA A 507 26.65 16.24 -15.98
CA ALA A 507 25.49 17.11 -16.05
C ALA A 507 25.04 17.56 -14.67
N MET A 508 24.19 18.59 -14.64
CA MET A 508 23.44 18.96 -13.45
C MET A 508 22.04 19.46 -13.79
N ALA A 509 21.13 19.37 -12.82
CA ALA A 509 19.81 19.93 -12.97
C ALA A 509 19.88 21.45 -12.77
N SER A 510 19.23 22.20 -13.64
CA SER A 510 18.99 23.63 -13.48
C SER A 510 17.53 23.92 -13.76
N ALA A 511 17.04 25.11 -13.42
CA ALA A 511 15.66 25.44 -13.72
C ALA A 511 15.49 26.85 -14.26
N ILE A 512 14.47 27.01 -15.09
CA ILE A 512 14.08 28.27 -15.69
C ILE A 512 12.68 28.60 -15.20
N PHE A 513 12.56 29.76 -14.57
CA PHE A 513 11.30 30.34 -14.17
C PHE A 513 10.96 31.46 -15.16
N THR A 514 9.77 31.41 -15.75
CA THR A 514 9.30 32.37 -16.75
C THR A 514 8.05 33.09 -16.23
N LEU A 515 8.03 34.40 -16.36
CA LEU A 515 6.90 35.26 -15.99
C LEU A 515 6.45 36.10 -17.20
N ASN A 516 5.13 36.21 -17.36
CA ASN A 516 4.49 37.18 -18.24
C ASN A 516 3.17 37.65 -17.64
N GLU A 517 3.11 38.91 -17.19
CA GLU A 517 1.91 39.48 -16.57
C GLU A 517 0.71 39.53 -17.51
N GLN A 518 0.95 39.73 -18.82
CA GLN A 518 -0.09 39.82 -19.82
C GLN A 518 -0.45 38.46 -20.44
N GLY A 519 0.33 37.44 -20.12
CA GLY A 519 0.17 36.06 -20.59
C GLY A 519 1.08 35.71 -21.77
N PHE A 520 1.55 34.46 -21.77
CA PHE A 520 2.54 33.95 -22.72
C PHE A 520 2.05 33.98 -24.17
N GLN A 521 0.74 33.89 -24.41
CA GLN A 521 0.14 33.88 -25.74
C GLN A 521 -0.20 35.29 -26.22
N GLU A 522 -0.64 36.15 -25.31
CA GLU A 522 -1.10 37.51 -25.57
C GLU A 522 0.07 38.45 -25.87
N LYS A 523 1.18 38.30 -25.13
CA LYS A 523 2.40 39.12 -25.29
C LYS A 523 3.67 38.28 -25.20
N PRO A 524 3.93 37.35 -26.14
CA PRO A 524 5.09 36.44 -26.09
C PRO A 524 6.47 37.12 -26.05
N ASN A 525 6.55 38.40 -26.43
CA ASN A 525 7.80 39.18 -26.41
C ASN A 525 8.09 39.85 -25.06
N GLN A 526 7.19 39.74 -24.07
CA GLN A 526 7.33 40.35 -22.74
C GLN A 526 7.71 39.35 -21.66
N ASN A 527 8.12 38.14 -22.04
CA ASN A 527 8.57 37.12 -21.10
C ASN A 527 9.83 37.58 -20.36
N ILE A 528 9.82 37.45 -19.04
CA ILE A 528 10.97 37.65 -18.16
C ILE A 528 11.42 36.27 -17.68
N TYR A 529 12.73 36.02 -17.71
CA TYR A 529 13.31 34.74 -17.36
C TYR A 529 14.23 34.86 -16.15
N TYR A 530 14.15 33.87 -15.27
CA TYR A 530 15.05 33.66 -14.17
C TYR A 530 15.65 32.27 -14.26
N TYR A 531 16.95 32.17 -14.02
CA TYR A 531 17.73 30.96 -14.02
C TYR A 531 18.09 30.60 -12.59
N PHE A 532 17.73 29.39 -12.17
CA PHE A 532 18.22 28.81 -10.92
C PHE A 532 19.63 28.31 -11.15
N ASN A 533 20.59 29.13 -10.69
CA ASN A 533 22.02 28.87 -10.80
C ASN A 533 22.42 27.74 -9.82
N PRO A 534 23.38 26.89 -10.19
CA PRO A 534 23.98 25.89 -9.32
C PRO A 534 24.61 26.36 -7.99
N ASN A 535 24.72 27.67 -7.74
CA ASN A 535 24.96 28.24 -6.39
C ASN A 535 23.67 28.42 -5.54
N SER A 536 22.59 27.70 -5.88
CA SER A 536 21.27 27.79 -5.23
C SER A 536 20.63 29.19 -5.26
N LYS A 537 20.79 29.94 -6.37
CA LYS A 537 20.17 31.27 -6.50
C LYS A 537 19.37 31.45 -7.77
N LEU A 538 18.17 32.02 -7.66
CA LEU A 538 17.41 32.51 -8.81
C LEU A 538 17.96 33.88 -9.24
N ILE A 539 18.50 33.94 -10.45
CA ILE A 539 19.06 35.15 -11.06
C ILE A 539 18.39 35.45 -12.40
N SER A 540 18.24 36.74 -12.74
CA SER A 540 17.67 37.13 -14.03
C SER A 540 18.57 36.69 -15.19
N ILE A 541 17.98 36.18 -16.27
CA ILE A 541 18.68 35.82 -17.52
C ILE A 541 17.94 36.45 -18.70
N THR A 542 18.68 36.96 -19.69
CA THR A 542 18.05 37.54 -20.88
C THR A 542 17.53 36.44 -21.80
N LYS A 543 16.49 36.75 -22.59
CA LYS A 543 15.96 35.83 -23.62
C LYS A 543 17.06 35.36 -24.59
N GLU A 544 17.90 36.29 -25.04
CA GLU A 544 18.98 36.01 -25.99
C GLU A 544 20.02 35.07 -25.39
N GLU A 545 20.46 35.33 -24.16
CA GLU A 545 21.39 34.45 -23.46
C GLU A 545 20.80 33.05 -23.24
N LEU A 546 19.54 32.97 -22.81
CA LEU A 546 18.87 31.69 -22.61
C LEU A 546 18.74 30.90 -23.93
N GLN A 547 18.36 31.58 -25.01
CA GLN A 547 18.27 30.98 -26.34
C GLN A 547 19.64 30.48 -26.82
N ASN A 548 20.71 31.25 -26.61
CA ASN A 548 22.07 30.84 -26.97
C ASN A 548 22.50 29.59 -26.18
N ARG A 549 22.18 29.49 -24.89
CA ARG A 549 22.47 28.28 -24.09
C ARG A 549 21.79 27.03 -24.64
N PHE A 550 20.58 27.14 -25.19
CA PHE A 550 19.94 26.00 -25.89
C PHE A 550 20.58 25.72 -27.25
N ASN A 551 20.87 26.76 -28.04
CA ASN A 551 21.52 26.62 -29.34
C ASN A 551 22.90 25.94 -29.23
N ASP A 552 23.65 26.29 -28.19
CA ASP A 552 24.98 25.77 -27.89
C ASP A 552 24.94 24.42 -27.17
N LYS A 553 23.75 23.86 -26.92
CA LYS A 553 23.52 22.63 -26.15
C LYS A 553 24.09 22.66 -24.72
N VAL A 554 24.24 23.86 -24.16
CA VAL A 554 24.54 24.05 -22.74
C VAL A 554 23.33 23.60 -21.93
N PHE A 555 22.12 23.98 -22.37
CA PHE A 555 20.85 23.52 -21.79
C PHE A 555 20.10 22.60 -22.74
N GLU A 556 19.52 21.54 -22.18
CA GLU A 556 18.67 20.57 -22.86
C GLU A 556 17.47 20.21 -21.98
N TYR A 557 16.36 19.81 -22.59
CA TYR A 557 15.24 19.25 -21.82
C TYR A 557 15.58 17.82 -21.39
N ILE A 558 15.22 17.45 -20.15
CA ILE A 558 15.58 16.14 -19.58
C ILE A 558 14.74 15.02 -20.25
N LEU A 559 13.46 15.31 -20.50
CA LEU A 559 12.50 14.45 -21.20
C LEU A 559 11.82 15.20 -22.34
N GLU A 560 11.44 14.48 -23.39
CA GLU A 560 10.70 15.06 -24.53
C GLU A 560 9.36 15.69 -24.12
N LYS A 561 8.75 15.15 -23.06
CA LYS A 561 7.46 15.57 -22.50
C LYS A 561 7.58 16.72 -21.49
N ASP A 562 8.79 17.18 -21.16
CA ASP A 562 8.96 18.27 -20.20
C ASP A 562 8.31 19.57 -20.72
N PRO A 563 7.72 20.39 -19.83
CA PRO A 563 7.12 21.66 -20.21
C PRO A 563 8.13 22.55 -20.93
N ARG A 564 7.78 23.02 -22.12
CA ARG A 564 8.64 23.89 -22.92
C ARG A 564 8.66 25.31 -22.35
N ILE A 565 9.84 25.91 -22.33
CA ILE A 565 10.02 27.28 -21.83
C ILE A 565 9.34 28.25 -22.82
N PRO A 566 8.34 29.03 -22.38
CA PRO A 566 7.63 29.94 -23.27
C PRO A 566 8.57 30.93 -23.96
N GLY A 567 8.49 31.01 -25.29
CA GLY A 567 9.28 31.96 -26.09
C GLY A 567 10.73 31.55 -26.39
N ILE A 568 11.16 30.33 -26.01
CA ILE A 568 12.46 29.75 -26.35
C ILE A 568 12.26 28.61 -27.35
N ASN A 569 13.04 28.61 -28.43
CA ASN A 569 12.97 27.58 -29.47
C ASN A 569 14.11 26.56 -29.30
N GLU A 570 13.81 25.28 -29.45
CA GLU A 570 14.80 24.20 -29.32
C GLU A 570 15.67 24.04 -30.57
N ASN A 571 15.14 24.48 -31.72
CA ASN A 571 15.82 24.44 -33.01
C ASN A 571 16.18 25.87 -33.43
N GLY A 572 17.44 26.25 -33.25
CA GLY A 572 18.02 27.34 -34.03
C GLY A 572 17.78 27.05 -35.52
N GLU A 573 16.98 27.88 -36.17
CA GLU A 573 16.59 27.84 -37.59
C GLU A 573 15.62 26.73 -38.03
N LEU A 574 14.47 27.17 -38.55
CA LEU A 574 13.75 26.48 -39.63
C LEU A 574 14.75 26.23 -40.77
N LYS A 575 15.20 24.98 -40.94
CA LYS A 575 15.71 24.56 -42.25
C LYS A 575 14.56 24.66 -43.25
N LYS A 576 14.70 25.58 -44.20
CA LYS A 576 13.87 25.68 -45.39
C LYS A 576 13.92 24.41 -46.22
#